data_AF-A0A366A1V6-F1
#
_entry.id   AF-A0A366A1V6-F1
#
_cell.length_a   1.000
_cell.length_b   1.000
_cell.length_c   1.000
_cell.angle_alpha   90.00
_cell.angle_beta   90.00
_cell.angle_gamma   90.00
#
_symmetry.space_group_name_H-M   'P 1'
#
loop_
_entity.id
_entity.type
_entity.pdbx_description
1 polymer ?
#
loop_
_entity_poly.entity_id
_entity_poly.type
_entity_poly.pdbx_seq_one_letter_code
_entity_poly.pdbx_strand_id
1 'polypeptide(L)'
;SFRYAGRQHRDAIVRGLKPIYTAPSEQAATDRFDEFAKQWQDKYPAIVALWRNAWAEFVPFLEYDVEIRKVICTTNAIESINARYRRA
;
A
#
# COMPACT_ATOMS: atom_id res chain seq x y z
N SER A 1 11.69 -5.46 -1.61
CA SER A 1 11.33 -5.92 -0.25
C SER A 1 11.35 -4.84 0.84
N PHE A 2 10.40 -4.86 1.80
CA PHE A 2 10.47 -4.13 3.09
C PHE A 2 11.64 -4.60 3.98
N ARG A 3 12.39 -5.63 3.57
CA ARG A 3 13.63 -6.07 4.24
C ARG A 3 14.64 -4.94 4.45
N TYR A 4 14.66 -3.94 3.57
CA TYR A 4 15.58 -2.79 3.65
C TYR A 4 15.03 -1.61 4.46
N ALA A 5 13.75 -1.63 4.86
CA ALA A 5 13.26 -0.69 5.86
C ALA A 5 13.77 -1.14 7.24
N GLY A 6 14.49 -0.25 7.92
CA GLY A 6 14.93 -0.47 9.29
C GLY A 6 13.74 -0.87 10.16
N ARG A 7 13.90 -1.84 11.07
CA ARG A 7 12.79 -2.38 11.87
C ARG A 7 11.96 -1.26 12.52
N GLN A 8 12.61 -0.16 12.92
CA GLN A 8 11.96 1.00 13.53
C GLN A 8 10.88 1.68 12.66
N HIS A 9 10.91 1.54 11.34
CA HIS A 9 9.99 2.22 10.43
C HIS A 9 8.90 1.30 9.87
N ARG A 10 8.99 -0.02 10.08
CA ARG A 10 8.04 -0.99 9.49
C ARG A 10 6.62 -0.72 9.94
N ASP A 11 6.40 -0.52 11.24
CA ASP A 11 5.06 -0.27 11.76
C ASP A 11 4.47 1.05 11.28
N ALA A 12 5.33 2.07 11.12
CA ALA A 12 4.91 3.38 10.61
C ALA A 12 4.53 3.29 9.12
N ILE A 13 5.31 2.55 8.33
CA ILE A 13 5.02 2.31 6.91
C ILE A 13 3.72 1.52 6.74
N VAL A 14 3.54 0.42 7.49
CA VAL A 14 2.31 -0.39 7.43
C VAL A 14 1.09 0.46 7.83
N ARG A 15 1.21 1.26 8.89
CA ARG A 15 0.14 2.19 9.30
C ARG A 15 -0.16 3.23 8.22
N GLY A 16 0.85 3.74 7.51
CA GLY A 16 0.67 4.70 6.42
C GLY A 16 0.04 4.10 5.17
N LEU A 17 0.23 2.80 4.91
CA LEU A 17 -0.41 2.12 3.78
C LEU A 17 -1.88 1.79 4.03
N LYS A 18 -2.28 1.60 5.30
CA LYS A 18 -3.66 1.23 5.65
C LYS A 18 -4.73 2.18 5.09
N PRO A 19 -4.62 3.51 5.24
CA PRO A 19 -5.57 4.46 4.69
C PRO A 19 -5.75 4.37 3.16
N ILE A 20 -4.75 3.88 2.42
CA ILE A 20 -4.78 3.83 0.95
C ILE A 20 -5.79 2.79 0.47
N TYR A 21 -5.71 1.56 0.98
CA TYR A 21 -6.60 0.46 0.55
C TYR A 21 -7.94 0.42 1.28
N THR A 22 -8.12 1.25 2.31
CA THR A 22 -9.42 1.48 2.95
C THR A 22 -10.10 2.77 2.48
N ALA A 23 -9.51 3.51 1.53
CA ALA A 23 -10.07 4.77 1.04
C ALA A 23 -11.44 4.56 0.38
N PRO A 24 -12.38 5.52 0.48
CA PRO A 24 -13.73 5.37 -0.05
C PRO A 24 -13.82 5.54 -1.59
N SER A 25 -12.79 6.09 -2.23
CA SER A 25 -12.72 6.30 -3.67
C SER A 25 -11.28 6.24 -4.17
N GLU A 26 -11.11 6.09 -5.48
CA GLU A 26 -9.79 6.15 -6.14
C GLU A 26 -9.08 7.48 -5.88
N GLN A 27 -9.80 8.60 -5.98
CA GLN A 27 -9.23 9.92 -5.68
C GLN A 27 -8.72 9.97 -4.24
N ALA A 28 -9.52 9.52 -3.28
CA ALA A 28 -9.10 9.50 -1.88
C ALA A 28 -7.90 8.57 -1.65
N ALA A 29 -7.83 7.43 -2.35
CA ALA A 29 -6.65 6.55 -2.27
C ALA A 29 -5.40 7.22 -2.84
N THR A 30 -5.54 7.93 -3.96
CA THR A 30 -4.47 8.69 -4.61
C THR A 30 -3.94 9.77 -3.68
N ASP A 31 -4.82 10.55 -3.06
CA ASP A 31 -4.43 11.61 -2.12
C ASP A 31 -3.65 11.04 -0.92
N ARG A 32 -4.10 9.90 -0.38
CA ARG A 32 -3.42 9.19 0.71
C ARG A 32 -2.07 8.63 0.27
N PHE A 33 -1.99 8.14 -0.95
CA PHE A 33 -0.74 7.65 -1.50
C PHE A 33 0.27 8.79 -1.73
N ASP A 34 -0.18 9.97 -2.15
CA ASP A 34 0.68 11.15 -2.27
C ASP A 34 1.18 11.65 -0.92
N GLU A 35 0.35 11.64 0.14
CA GLU A 35 0.81 11.90 1.52
C GLU A 35 1.87 10.88 1.95
N PHE A 36 1.62 9.59 1.71
CA PHE A 36 2.57 8.52 2.01
C PHE A 36 3.89 8.71 1.24
N ALA A 37 3.81 9.04 -0.05
CA ALA A 37 4.97 9.29 -0.90
C ALA A 37 5.78 10.47 -0.38
N LYS A 38 5.15 11.60 -0.04
CA LYS A 38 5.85 12.76 0.55
C LYS A 38 6.61 12.40 1.83
N GLN A 39 6.05 11.54 2.67
CA GLN A 39 6.69 11.13 3.92
C GLN A 39 7.87 10.18 3.70
N TRP A 40 7.78 9.28 2.71
CA TRP A 40 8.71 8.15 2.60
C TRP A 40 9.59 8.16 1.35
N GLN A 41 9.36 9.03 0.37
CA GLN A 41 10.09 9.03 -0.90
C GLN A 41 11.58 9.31 -0.72
N ASP A 42 11.97 10.24 0.15
CA ASP A 42 13.40 10.54 0.37
C ASP A 42 14.15 9.39 1.05
N LYS A 43 13.50 8.70 2.00
CA LYS A 43 14.14 7.64 2.80
C LYS A 43 14.00 6.26 2.14
N TYR A 44 12.89 6.00 1.47
CA TYR A 44 12.53 4.73 0.85
C TYR A 44 11.94 4.93 -0.55
N PRO A 45 12.69 5.52 -1.50
CA PRO A 45 12.20 5.80 -2.85
C PRO A 45 11.75 4.53 -3.58
N ALA A 46 12.41 3.40 -3.32
CA ALA A 46 12.05 2.11 -3.90
C ALA A 46 10.67 1.59 -3.45
N ILE A 47 10.23 1.90 -2.22
CA ILE A 47 8.89 1.52 -1.73
C ILE A 47 7.83 2.34 -2.47
N VAL A 48 8.06 3.65 -2.61
CA VAL A 48 7.15 4.55 -3.32
C VAL A 48 7.06 4.20 -4.80
N ALA A 49 8.21 3.96 -5.46
CA ALA A 49 8.25 3.56 -6.86
C ALA A 49 7.50 2.24 -7.11
N LEU A 50 7.63 1.27 -6.20
CA LEU A 50 6.94 -0.01 -6.31
C LEU A 50 5.42 0.15 -6.24
N TRP A 51 4.90 0.97 -5.32
CA TRP A 51 3.48 1.30 -5.26
C TRP A 51 3.00 2.09 -6.49
N ARG A 52 3.79 3.05 -6.99
CA ARG A 52 3.48 3.77 -8.24
C ARG A 52 3.33 2.80 -9.42
N ASN A 53 4.25 1.85 -9.55
CA ASN A 53 4.24 0.88 -10.64
C ASN A 53 3.03 -0.08 -10.54
N ALA A 54 2.65 -0.48 -9.33
CA ALA A 54 1.51 -1.36 -9.09
C ALA A 54 0.16 -0.62 -9.04
N TRP A 55 0.15 0.72 -9.18
CA TRP A 55 -1.05 1.53 -8.95
C TRP A 55 -2.20 1.17 -9.90
N ALA A 56 -1.90 0.99 -11.19
CA ALA A 56 -2.90 0.63 -12.19
C ALA A 56 -3.54 -0.76 -11.91
N GLU A 57 -2.78 -1.71 -11.35
CA GLU A 57 -3.31 -3.01 -10.93
C GLU A 57 -4.11 -2.91 -9.62
N PHE A 58 -3.85 -1.88 -8.81
CA PHE A 58 -4.52 -1.63 -7.54
C PHE A 58 -5.83 -0.85 -7.68
N VAL A 59 -5.96 0.06 -8.66
CA VAL A 59 -7.18 0.86 -8.85
C VAL A 59 -8.45 0.01 -8.97
N PRO A 60 -8.49 -1.10 -9.76
CA PRO A 60 -9.68 -1.96 -9.84
C PRO A 60 -10.08 -2.57 -8.48
N PHE A 61 -9.13 -2.77 -7.56
CA PHE A 61 -9.45 -3.25 -6.22
C PHE A 61 -10.29 -2.23 -5.42
N LEU A 62 -10.17 -0.93 -5.72
CA LEU A 62 -10.97 0.12 -5.09
C LEU A 62 -12.42 0.19 -5.60
N GLU A 63 -12.75 -0.52 -6.68
CA GLU A 63 -14.13 -0.60 -7.19
C GLU A 63 -15.02 -1.52 -6.34
N TYR A 64 -14.44 -2.48 -5.62
CA TYR A 64 -15.18 -3.31 -4.66
C TYR A 64 -15.68 -2.48 -3.48
N ASP A 65 -16.85 -2.77 -2.93
CA ASP A 65 -17.32 -2.11 -1.71
C ASP A 65 -16.33 -2.27 -0.54
N VAL A 66 -16.31 -1.29 0.38
CA VAL A 66 -15.44 -1.29 1.57
C VAL A 66 -15.51 -2.60 2.34
N GLU A 67 -16.69 -3.20 2.50
CA GLU A 67 -16.87 -4.46 3.23
C GLU A 67 -16.24 -5.65 2.48
N ILE A 68 -16.35 -5.68 1.15
CA ILE A 68 -15.69 -6.69 0.31
C ILE A 68 -14.17 -6.51 0.36
N ARG A 69 -13.67 -5.27 0.30
CA ARG A 69 -12.24 -4.96 0.42
C ARG A 69 -11.68 -5.42 1.76
N LYS A 70 -12.40 -5.19 2.87
CA LYS A 70 -12.00 -5.68 4.20
C LYS A 70 -11.84 -7.20 4.19
N VAL A 71 -12.82 -7.93 3.65
CA VAL A 71 -12.74 -9.39 3.53
C VAL A 71 -11.51 -9.78 2.70
N ILE A 72 -11.34 -9.26 1.49
CA ILE A 72 -10.19 -9.57 0.61
C ILE A 72 -8.83 -9.27 1.29
N CYS A 73 -8.75 -8.16 2.02
CA CYS A 73 -7.56 -7.76 2.77
C CYS A 73 -7.27 -8.70 3.96
N THR A 74 -8.32 -9.19 4.63
CA THR A 74 -8.18 -10.20 5.69
C THR A 74 -7.90 -11.60 5.13
N THR A 75 -8.34 -11.89 3.89
CA THR A 75 -8.28 -13.25 3.34
C THR A 75 -6.94 -13.59 2.71
N ASN A 76 -6.25 -12.67 2.00
CA ASN A 76 -4.85 -12.87 1.56
C ASN A 76 -4.32 -11.83 0.55
N ALA A 77 -5.07 -10.83 0.06
CA ALA A 77 -4.59 -10.04 -1.09
C ALA A 77 -3.47 -9.05 -0.75
N ILE A 78 -3.60 -8.30 0.35
CA ILE A 78 -2.53 -7.39 0.82
C ILE A 78 -1.34 -8.20 1.34
N GLU A 79 -1.59 -9.36 1.95
CA GLU A 79 -0.52 -10.30 2.32
C GLU A 79 0.17 -10.93 1.11
N SER A 80 -0.52 -11.18 0.00
CA SER A 80 0.01 -11.67 -1.27
C SER A 80 0.86 -10.61 -1.96
N ILE A 81 0.40 -9.36 -1.97
CA ILE A 81 1.21 -8.21 -2.38
C ILE A 81 2.43 -8.14 -1.44
N ASN A 82 2.27 -8.19 -0.10
CA ASN A 82 3.34 -8.28 0.92
C ASN A 82 4.24 -9.53 0.79
N ALA A 83 3.79 -10.59 0.14
CA ALA A 83 4.55 -11.80 -0.12
C ALA A 83 5.38 -11.66 -1.40
N ARG A 84 4.84 -10.99 -2.45
CA ARG A 84 5.64 -10.49 -3.59
C ARG A 84 6.71 -9.51 -3.10
N TYR A 85 6.40 -8.65 -2.13
CA TYR A 85 7.39 -7.83 -1.40
C TYR A 85 8.43 -8.67 -0.61
N ARG A 86 8.18 -9.93 -0.22
CA ARG A 86 9.15 -10.78 0.50
C ARG A 86 10.06 -11.58 -0.44
N ARG A 87 9.61 -11.86 -1.67
CA ARG A 87 10.33 -12.67 -2.67
C ARG A 87 11.21 -11.85 -3.63
N ALA A 88 10.96 -10.55 -3.80
CA ALA A 88 11.82 -9.61 -4.51
C ALA A 88 12.58 -8.70 -3.53
#